data_AF-A0A2S8ETX6-F1
#
_entry.id   AF-A0A2S8ETX6-F1
#
_cell.length_a   1.000
_cell.length_b   1.000
_cell.length_c   1.000
_cell.angle_alpha   90.00
_cell.angle_beta   90.00
_cell.angle_gamma   90.00
#
_symmetry.space_group_name_H-M   'P 1'
#
loop_
_entity.id
_entity.type
_entity.pdbx_description
1 polymer ?
#
loop_
_entity_poly.entity_id
_entity_poly.type
_entity_poly.pdbx_seq_one_letter_code
_entity_poly.pdbx_strand_id
1 'polypeptide(L)'
;MTHDWIINVLTDLRSFSQRNGLDALAERLEDTIRVAETEIAGRKADSDEDAGPHDGEASRAGAGPGDTDDDDGAGGAGRLH
;
A
#
# COMPACT_ATOMS: atom_id res chain seq x y z
N MET A 1 -13.84 6.17 4.78
CA MET A 1 -15.32 6.17 4.59
C MET A 1 -15.68 7.07 3.42
N THR A 2 -15.34 6.73 2.18
CA THR A 2 -15.42 7.73 1.11
C THR A 2 -16.71 7.69 0.31
N HIS A 3 -17.42 6.55 0.22
CA HIS A 3 -18.65 6.51 -0.58
C HIS A 3 -19.77 5.58 -0.06
N ASP A 4 -19.56 4.77 0.98
CA ASP A 4 -20.58 3.79 1.44
C ASP A 4 -21.89 4.43 1.94
N TRP A 5 -21.83 5.69 2.38
CA TRP A 5 -23.02 6.42 2.86
C TRP A 5 -24.08 6.60 1.76
N ILE A 6 -23.67 6.66 0.48
CA ILE A 6 -24.60 6.86 -0.63
C ILE A 6 -25.50 5.64 -0.85
N ILE A 7 -24.99 4.43 -0.58
CA ILE A 7 -25.77 3.18 -0.72
C ILE A 7 -26.94 3.18 0.27
N ASN A 8 -26.69 3.63 1.50
CA ASN A 8 -27.75 3.76 2.51
C ASN A 8 -28.82 4.78 2.05
N VAL A 9 -28.39 5.94 1.53
CA VAL A 9 -29.32 6.96 1.03
C VAL A 9 -30.15 6.45 -0.15
N LEU A 10 -29.53 5.78 -1.13
CA LEU A 10 -30.25 5.22 -2.27
C LEU A 10 -31.25 4.13 -1.84
N THR A 11 -30.88 3.30 -0.86
CA THR A 11 -31.75 2.29 -0.27
C THR A 11 -32.95 2.90 0.45
N ASP A 12 -32.74 4.00 1.19
CA ASP A 12 -33.80 4.76 1.85
C ASP A 12 -34.77 5.36 0.84
N LEU A 13 -34.25 5.96 -0.25
CA LEU A 13 -35.07 6.52 -1.33
C LEU A 13 -35.88 5.46 -2.07
N ARG A 14 -35.30 4.28 -2.30
CA ARG A 14 -36.02 3.15 -2.88
C ARG A 14 -37.17 2.71 -1.99
N SER A 15 -36.89 2.57 -0.69
CA SER A 15 -37.89 2.19 0.32
C SER A 15 -38.99 3.24 0.47
N PHE A 16 -38.66 4.53 0.34
CA PHE A 16 -39.62 5.61 0.26
C PHE A 16 -40.49 5.48 -1.00
N SER A 17 -39.88 5.24 -2.16
CA SER A 17 -40.58 5.13 -3.44
C SER A 17 -41.60 3.99 -3.43
N GLN A 18 -41.22 2.82 -2.91
CA GLN A 18 -42.12 1.67 -2.75
C GLN A 18 -43.30 1.99 -1.82
N ARG A 19 -43.04 2.65 -0.70
CA ARG A 19 -44.09 3.05 0.26
C ARG A 19 -45.08 4.07 -0.33
N ASN A 20 -44.70 4.78 -1.38
CA ASN A 20 -45.52 5.81 -2.03
C ASN A 20 -46.08 5.38 -3.39
N GLY A 21 -45.93 4.11 -3.78
CA GLY A 21 -46.42 3.61 -5.08
C GLY A 21 -45.68 4.20 -6.29
N LEU A 22 -44.44 4.67 -6.10
CA LEU A 22 -43.58 5.19 -7.17
C LEU A 22 -42.76 4.05 -7.78
N ASP A 23 -43.41 3.03 -8.32
CA ASP A 23 -42.79 1.75 -8.69
C ASP A 23 -41.68 1.91 -9.73
N ALA A 24 -41.90 2.73 -10.77
CA ALA A 24 -40.89 3.02 -11.78
C ALA A 24 -39.64 3.71 -11.21
N LEU A 25 -39.82 4.54 -10.17
CA LEU A 25 -38.70 5.18 -9.47
C LEU A 25 -37.96 4.17 -8.60
N ALA A 26 -38.67 3.28 -7.90
CA ALA A 26 -38.07 2.22 -7.10
C ALA A 26 -37.24 1.25 -7.97
N GLU A 27 -37.74 0.89 -9.15
CA GLU A 27 -37.02 0.07 -10.14
C GLU A 27 -35.72 0.75 -10.59
N ARG A 28 -35.78 2.04 -10.95
CA ARG A 28 -34.57 2.79 -11.34
C ARG A 28 -33.57 2.95 -10.21
N LEU A 29 -34.04 3.09 -8.97
CA LEU A 29 -33.17 3.16 -7.80
C LEU A 29 -32.48 1.83 -7.51
N GLU A 30 -33.13 0.68 -7.76
CA GLU A 30 -32.48 -0.63 -7.69
C GLU A 30 -31.28 -0.73 -8.65
N ASP A 31 -31.47 -0.38 -9.92
CA ASP A 31 -30.38 -0.36 -10.91
C ASP A 31 -29.25 0.58 -10.48
N THR A 32 -29.60 1.76 -9.95
CA THR A 32 -28.65 2.77 -9.50
C THR A 32 -27.82 2.27 -8.30
N ILE A 33 -28.44 1.58 -7.34
CA ILE A 33 -27.74 0.96 -6.20
C ILE A 33 -26.69 -0.02 -6.72
N ARG A 34 -27.06 -0.89 -7.67
CA ARG A 34 -26.15 -1.91 -8.22
C ARG A 34 -24.94 -1.31 -8.95
N VAL A 35 -25.15 -0.23 -9.70
CA VAL A 35 -24.07 0.53 -10.34
C VAL A 35 -23.14 1.13 -9.26
N ALA A 36 -23.72 1.79 -8.25
CA ALA A 36 -22.94 2.40 -7.18
C ALA A 36 -22.13 1.37 -6.38
N GLU A 37 -22.69 0.19 -6.07
CA GLU A 37 -21.97 -0.90 -5.42
C GLU A 37 -20.75 -1.35 -6.25
N THR A 38 -20.93 -1.50 -7.56
CA THR A 38 -19.86 -1.92 -8.48
C THR A 38 -18.72 -0.88 -8.52
N GLU A 39 -19.07 0.40 -8.66
CA GLU A 39 -18.08 1.49 -8.74
C GLU A 39 -17.35 1.70 -7.41
N ILE A 40 -18.05 1.61 -6.29
CA ILE A 40 -17.46 1.79 -4.95
C ILE A 40 -16.59 0.59 -4.57
N ALA A 41 -17.00 -0.64 -4.90
CA ALA A 41 -16.20 -1.83 -4.66
C ALA A 41 -14.89 -1.80 -5.45
N GLY A 42 -14.93 -1.41 -6.73
CA GLY A 42 -13.72 -1.26 -7.56
C GLY A 42 -12.72 -0.26 -6.97
N ARG A 43 -13.22 0.84 -6.40
CA ARG A 43 -12.38 1.90 -5.82
C ARG A 43 -11.76 1.54 -4.46
N LYS A 44 -12.34 0.57 -3.74
CA LYS A 44 -11.75 0.03 -2.50
C LYS A 44 -10.55 -0.86 -2.80
N ALA A 45 -10.65 -1.70 -3.83
CA ALA A 45 -9.56 -2.58 -4.25
C ALA A 45 -8.30 -1.78 -4.67
N ASP A 46 -8.46 -0.67 -5.39
CA ASP A 46 -7.31 0.16 -5.81
C ASP A 46 -6.59 0.89 -4.67
N SER A 47 -7.23 1.08 -3.51
CA SER A 47 -6.62 1.76 -2.36
C SER A 47 -5.92 0.82 -1.37
N ASP A 48 -6.22 -0.48 -1.40
CA ASP A 48 -5.59 -1.48 -0.53
C ASP A 48 -4.30 -2.08 -1.15
N GLU A 49 -4.11 -1.94 -2.47
CA GLU A 49 -2.96 -2.54 -3.19
C GLU A 49 -1.67 -1.68 -3.18
N ASP A 50 -1.68 -0.46 -2.61
CA ASP A 50 -0.50 0.44 -2.52
C ASP A 50 0.36 0.18 -1.26
N ALA A 51 0.03 -0.83 -0.44
CA ALA A 51 0.88 -1.29 0.65
C ALA A 51 1.79 -2.46 0.22
N GLY A 52 2.46 -2.31 -0.92
CA GLY A 52 3.54 -3.21 -1.31
C GLY A 52 4.70 -3.14 -0.31
N PRO A 53 5.33 -4.27 0.07
CA PRO A 53 6.47 -4.25 0.98
C PRO A 53 7.57 -3.40 0.36
N HIS A 54 7.99 -2.35 1.07
CA HIS A 54 9.26 -1.71 0.79
C HIS A 54 10.34 -2.72 1.17
N ASP A 55 10.65 -3.64 0.26
CA ASP A 55 11.83 -4.49 0.30
C ASP A 55 13.03 -3.55 0.13
N GLY A 56 13.42 -2.96 1.26
CA GLY A 56 14.63 -2.18 1.41
C GLY A 56 15.82 -3.09 1.18
N GLU A 57 16.21 -3.17 -0.08
CA GLU A 57 17.42 -3.77 -0.62
C GLU A 57 18.65 -3.22 0.14
N ALA A 58 19.03 -3.91 1.21
CA ALA A 58 20.31 -3.74 1.87
C ALA A 58 21.40 -4.45 1.04
N SER A 59 21.71 -3.92 -0.13
CA SER A 59 22.92 -4.26 -0.87
C SER A 59 23.80 -3.03 -1.06
N ARG A 60 24.77 -2.88 -0.15
CA ARG A 60 26.09 -2.39 -0.53
C ARG A 60 27.14 -3.18 0.21
N ALA A 61 27.41 -4.35 -0.34
CA ALA A 61 28.72 -4.96 -0.27
C ALA A 61 29.73 -4.00 -0.95
N GLY A 62 30.64 -3.45 -0.15
CA GLY A 62 31.97 -3.05 -0.57
C GLY A 62 32.89 -3.53 0.56
N ALA A 63 33.46 -4.73 0.48
CA ALA A 63 34.61 -5.11 -0.33
C ALA A 63 35.84 -4.24 -0.01
N GLY A 64 36.75 -4.82 0.76
CA GLY A 64 38.12 -4.35 0.96
C GLY A 64 38.76 -4.91 2.24
N PRO A 65 39.34 -6.12 2.21
CA PRO A 65 40.27 -6.55 3.24
C PRO A 65 41.59 -5.79 3.02
N GLY A 66 41.99 -4.97 4.00
CA GLY A 66 43.31 -4.37 4.02
C GLY A 66 44.32 -5.38 4.56
N ASP A 67 44.71 -6.34 3.73
CA ASP A 67 46.03 -6.96 3.80
C ASP A 67 47.06 -5.86 3.45
N THR A 68 47.91 -5.52 4.41
CA THR A 68 49.23 -4.96 4.12
C THR A 68 50.23 -5.77 4.93
N ASP A 69 50.83 -6.71 4.20
CA ASP A 69 52.19 -7.24 4.29
C ASP A 69 52.99 -6.96 5.57
N ASP A 70 53.24 -8.05 6.31
CA ASP A 70 54.56 -8.63 6.54
C ASP A 70 55.81 -7.90 5.98
N ASP A 71 56.80 -7.81 6.88
CA ASP A 71 58.21 -8.17 6.68
C ASP A 71 59.28 -7.10 6.33
N ASP A 72 60.46 -7.39 6.92
CA ASP A 72 61.81 -6.81 6.75
C ASP A 72 62.10 -5.43 7.38
N GLY A 73 63.14 -5.23 8.21
CA GLY A 73 64.32 -6.03 8.49
C GLY A 73 65.54 -5.10 8.70
N ALA A 74 66.34 -5.39 9.74
CA ALA A 74 67.67 -4.82 10.06
C ALA A 74 67.75 -3.32 10.47
N GLY A 75 68.52 -2.88 11.45
CA GLY A 75 69.56 -3.47 12.28
C GLY A 75 70.44 -2.35 12.85
N GLY A 76 71.12 -2.59 13.97
CA GLY A 76 72.39 -1.90 14.26
C GLY A 76 72.52 -1.12 15.57
N ALA A 77 73.49 -1.57 16.37
CA ALA A 77 74.25 -0.87 17.41
C ALA A 77 73.52 -0.59 18.75
N GLY A 78 74.03 -0.88 19.94
CA GLY A 78 75.38 -1.20 20.38
C GLY A 78 75.70 -0.41 21.68
N ARG A 79 76.46 -1.04 22.60
CA ARG A 79 77.09 -0.52 23.86
C ARG A 79 76.21 -0.58 25.11
N LEU A 80 76.54 -1.36 26.16
CA LEU A 80 77.70 -1.36 27.07
C LEU A 80 77.87 -0.07 27.90
N HIS A 81 77.26 -0.03 29.09
CA HIS A 81 77.97 0.02 30.39
C HIS A 81 77.02 -0.34 31.53
#